data_AF-A0A317J5D5-F1
#
_entry.id   AF-A0A317J5D5-F1
#
_cell.length_a   1.000
_cell.length_b   1.000
_cell.length_c   1.000
_cell.angle_alpha   90.00
_cell.angle_beta   90.00
_cell.angle_gamma   90.00
#
_symmetry.space_group_name_H-M   'P 1'
#
loop_
_entity.id
_entity.type
_entity.pdbx_description
1 polymer ?
#
loop_
_entity_poly.entity_id
_entity_poly.type
_entity_poly.pdbx_seq_one_letter_code
_entity_poly.pdbx_strand_id
1 'polypeptide(L)'
;MEIRIWLAAILAAAPLCAQNPVRLRVDATDAPRRVFHVQMTMPVKAGPLTLLYPEWIPGEHAPTGPIANMVGLRISGGGQTLAWRRDSVNLYAFHFDVPAGISSLEVAFDFIAPPDAAGFSSGASVTSELAVLNWNQLILYPQGAPADSLQYQANLRVPAAWRYGTALPIERESGNDVEFKPAPLTTLVDSPLSAGRHYRTASIGNDNGISHYVHFAGDSDESVAVPEDLIGQYSRLVSETGKVFGSRHYRDYHFLVTLSDHVANFGLEHHESSDNRVKERTLIEASGRKVEGSLLSHEFVHSWNGKYRRPAGLTANGSDGGYDTPMKGDLLWVYEGLTNYLGEVLAARSGIWTPEDYRDRMAATAALLDTRSGRTWRRSKTPPCSHRCFTIRPTIFAITGVPRITTKRAR
;
A
#
# COMPACT_ATOMS: atom_id res chain seq x y z
N MET A 1 32.52 -57.64 -17.34
CA MET A 1 31.55 -56.89 -16.53
C MET A 1 31.88 -55.42 -16.70
N GLU A 2 31.35 -54.80 -17.75
CA GLU A 2 31.63 -53.40 -18.10
C GLU A 2 30.61 -52.49 -17.42
N ILE A 3 31.09 -51.53 -16.64
CA ILE A 3 30.26 -50.50 -16.01
C ILE A 3 30.41 -49.23 -16.86
N ARG A 4 29.38 -48.93 -17.64
CA ARG A 4 29.24 -47.64 -18.34
C ARG A 4 28.76 -46.58 -17.36
N ILE A 5 29.60 -45.61 -17.05
CA ILE A 5 29.24 -44.43 -16.26
C ILE A 5 28.60 -43.41 -17.21
N TRP A 6 27.31 -43.14 -17.02
CA TRP A 6 26.61 -42.04 -17.66
C TRP A 6 26.89 -40.75 -16.88
N LEU A 7 27.68 -39.84 -17.46
CA LEU A 7 27.80 -38.46 -17.00
C LEU A 7 26.56 -37.68 -17.47
N ALA A 8 25.57 -37.55 -16.60
CA ALA A 8 24.50 -36.57 -16.77
C ALA A 8 25.09 -35.16 -16.58
N ALA A 9 25.16 -34.39 -17.67
CA ALA A 9 25.44 -32.97 -17.60
C ALA A 9 24.26 -32.27 -16.92
N ILE A 10 24.40 -31.99 -15.62
CA ILE A 10 23.53 -31.06 -14.92
C ILE A 10 23.87 -29.66 -15.46
N LEU A 11 23.03 -29.15 -16.36
CA LEU A 11 22.95 -27.72 -16.64
C LEU A 11 22.54 -27.04 -15.33
N ALA A 12 23.54 -26.64 -14.55
CA ALA A 12 23.34 -25.71 -13.45
C ALA A 12 22.79 -24.42 -14.07
N ALA A 13 21.49 -24.17 -13.87
CA ALA A 13 20.96 -22.83 -14.01
C ALA A 13 21.76 -21.96 -13.05
N ALA A 14 22.69 -21.17 -13.61
CA ALA A 14 23.37 -20.15 -12.84
C ALA A 14 22.27 -19.31 -12.17
N PRO A 15 22.39 -19.01 -10.86
CA PRO A 15 21.52 -17.99 -10.28
C PRO A 15 21.71 -16.75 -11.15
N LEU A 16 20.62 -16.15 -11.65
CA LEU A 16 20.69 -14.85 -12.28
C LEU A 16 21.46 -13.96 -11.29
N CYS A 17 22.71 -13.63 -11.62
CA CYS A 17 23.44 -12.59 -10.94
C CYS A 17 22.49 -11.40 -10.86
N ALA A 18 22.29 -10.91 -9.63
CA ALA A 18 21.42 -9.79 -9.31
C ALA A 18 21.56 -8.73 -10.40
N GLN A 19 20.50 -8.49 -11.16
CA GLN A 19 20.44 -7.30 -11.98
C GLN A 19 20.67 -6.12 -11.04
N ASN A 20 21.50 -5.17 -11.47
CA ASN A 20 21.61 -3.92 -10.73
C ASN A 20 20.19 -3.36 -10.51
N PRO A 21 19.82 -2.99 -9.29
CA PRO A 21 18.47 -2.51 -9.03
C PRO A 21 18.21 -1.26 -9.88
N VAL A 22 16.96 -1.11 -10.32
CA VAL A 22 16.49 0.14 -10.93
C VAL A 22 16.66 1.24 -9.89
N ARG A 23 17.41 2.28 -10.23
CA ARG A 23 17.55 3.44 -9.33
C ARG A 23 16.36 4.35 -9.55
N LEU A 24 15.58 4.56 -8.51
CA LEU A 24 14.43 5.48 -8.53
C LEU A 24 14.77 6.67 -7.64
N ARG A 25 14.69 7.88 -8.19
CA ARG A 25 14.82 9.13 -7.44
C ARG A 25 13.52 9.90 -7.55
N VAL A 26 12.96 10.25 -6.41
CA VAL A 26 11.80 11.14 -6.31
C VAL A 26 12.24 12.42 -5.60
N ASP A 27 12.01 13.56 -6.24
CA ASP A 27 12.13 14.86 -5.60
C ASP A 27 10.74 15.40 -5.25
N ALA A 28 10.46 15.43 -3.94
CA ALA A 28 9.22 15.93 -3.39
C ALA A 28 9.35 17.37 -2.87
N THR A 29 10.43 18.11 -3.20
CA THR A 29 10.61 19.51 -2.76
C THR A 29 9.43 20.41 -3.14
N ASP A 30 8.82 20.15 -4.30
CA ASP A 30 7.64 20.87 -4.81
C ASP A 30 6.30 20.18 -4.45
N ALA A 31 6.31 19.22 -3.51
CA ALA A 31 5.09 18.62 -2.99
C ALA A 31 4.09 19.67 -2.44
N PRO A 32 4.47 20.77 -1.76
CA PRO A 32 3.51 21.82 -1.40
C PRO A 32 2.75 22.44 -2.59
N ARG A 33 3.27 22.30 -3.82
CA ARG A 33 2.62 22.69 -5.09
C ARG A 33 1.98 21.52 -5.82
N ARG A 34 1.87 20.36 -5.16
CA ARG A 34 1.31 19.09 -5.64
C ARG A 34 2.12 18.43 -6.75
N VAL A 35 3.43 18.69 -6.83
CA VAL A 35 4.30 18.13 -7.88
C VAL A 35 5.37 17.24 -7.27
N PHE A 36 5.53 16.05 -7.84
CA PHE A 36 6.64 15.14 -7.55
C PHE A 36 7.43 14.90 -8.83
N HIS A 37 8.75 15.08 -8.78
CA HIS A 37 9.63 14.85 -9.92
C HIS A 37 10.24 13.46 -9.81
N VAL A 38 10.07 12.64 -10.85
CA VAL A 38 10.55 11.26 -10.89
C VAL A 38 11.67 11.11 -11.90
N GLN A 39 12.74 10.45 -11.48
CA GLN A 39 13.86 10.03 -12.33
C GLN A 39 14.17 8.55 -12.06
N MET A 40 14.34 7.77 -13.10
CA MET A 40 14.60 6.34 -13.03
C MET A 40 15.74 5.96 -13.96
N THR A 41 16.73 5.24 -13.42
CA THR A 41 17.80 4.62 -14.21
C THR A 41 17.60 3.10 -14.20
N MET A 42 17.34 2.52 -15.37
CA MET A 42 16.96 1.10 -15.51
C MET A 42 17.94 0.36 -16.43
N PRO A 43 18.53 -0.77 -16.00
CA PRO A 43 19.30 -1.62 -16.89
C PRO A 43 18.39 -2.26 -17.95
N VAL A 44 18.83 -2.28 -19.20
CA VAL A 44 18.02 -2.79 -20.32
C VAL A 44 18.86 -3.59 -21.30
N LYS A 45 18.15 -4.31 -22.19
CA LYS A 45 18.71 -4.94 -23.38
C LYS A 45 18.15 -4.24 -24.62
N ALA A 46 18.93 -4.24 -25.69
CA ALA A 46 18.47 -3.75 -26.99
C ALA A 46 17.27 -4.57 -27.50
N GLY A 47 16.39 -3.89 -28.24
CA GLY A 47 15.16 -4.46 -28.81
C GLY A 47 13.88 -3.78 -28.27
N PRO A 48 12.70 -4.31 -28.65
CA PRO A 48 11.43 -3.77 -28.22
C PRO A 48 11.25 -3.87 -26.71
N LEU A 49 10.79 -2.78 -26.09
CA LEU A 49 10.50 -2.72 -24.67
C LEU A 49 9.16 -2.01 -24.44
N THR A 50 8.39 -2.55 -23.49
CA THR A 50 7.19 -1.92 -22.97
C THR A 50 7.39 -1.60 -21.50
N LEU A 51 7.18 -0.33 -21.13
CA LEU A 51 7.04 0.07 -19.73
C LEU A 51 5.55 0.23 -19.39
N LEU A 52 5.19 -0.18 -18.18
CA LEU A 52 3.84 -0.11 -17.64
C LEU A 52 3.81 0.86 -16.46
N TYR A 53 2.73 1.63 -16.38
CA TYR A 53 2.33 2.32 -15.17
C TYR A 53 1.35 1.44 -14.38
N PRO A 54 1.43 1.36 -13.04
CA PRO A 54 0.50 0.56 -12.25
C PRO A 54 -0.97 0.95 -12.50
N GLU A 55 -1.78 0.02 -13.00
CA GLU A 55 -3.21 0.17 -13.24
C GLU A 55 -4.02 -0.35 -12.05
N TRP A 56 -3.76 -1.58 -11.63
CA TRP A 56 -4.49 -2.29 -10.57
C TRP A 56 -3.75 -2.20 -9.24
N ILE A 57 -4.34 -1.50 -8.28
CA ILE A 57 -3.69 -1.19 -7.00
C ILE A 57 -4.17 -2.16 -5.90
N PRO A 58 -3.27 -2.91 -5.21
CA PRO A 58 -3.64 -3.71 -4.05
C PRO A 58 -4.32 -2.87 -2.97
N GLY A 59 -5.38 -3.41 -2.37
CA GLY A 59 -6.27 -2.73 -1.42
C GLY A 59 -7.39 -1.91 -2.07
N GLU A 60 -7.15 -1.32 -3.25
CA GLU A 60 -8.23 -0.60 -3.95
C GLU A 60 -9.13 -1.51 -4.79
N HIS A 61 -8.58 -2.67 -5.20
CA HIS A 61 -9.29 -3.74 -5.94
C HIS A 61 -9.94 -3.27 -7.26
N ALA A 62 -9.36 -2.26 -7.90
CA ALA A 62 -9.87 -1.62 -9.10
C ALA A 62 -8.72 -1.07 -9.98
N PRO A 63 -8.97 -0.80 -11.28
CA PRO A 63 -7.99 -0.20 -12.18
C PRO A 63 -7.92 1.32 -11.95
N THR A 64 -7.43 1.73 -10.78
CA THR A 64 -7.49 3.10 -10.26
C THR A 64 -6.18 3.85 -10.35
N GLY A 65 -5.15 3.27 -10.98
CA GLY A 65 -3.88 3.94 -11.24
C GLY A 65 -4.07 5.31 -11.92
N PRO A 66 -3.59 6.43 -11.33
CA PRO A 66 -3.91 7.79 -11.80
C PRO A 66 -3.06 8.22 -13.00
N ILE A 67 -3.16 7.53 -14.13
CA ILE A 67 -2.30 7.77 -15.30
C ILE A 67 -2.49 9.16 -15.93
N ALA A 68 -3.63 9.82 -15.70
CA ALA A 68 -3.87 11.19 -16.16
C ALA A 68 -2.99 12.24 -15.43
N ASN A 69 -2.49 11.88 -14.25
CA ASN A 69 -1.66 12.73 -13.41
C ASN A 69 -0.15 12.57 -13.67
N MET A 70 0.23 11.52 -14.41
CA MET A 70 1.60 11.33 -14.89
C MET A 70 1.83 12.16 -16.15
N VAL A 71 2.73 13.15 -16.08
CA VAL A 71 2.97 14.11 -17.16
C VAL A 71 4.45 14.20 -17.52
N GLY A 72 4.74 14.69 -18.73
CA GLY A 72 6.11 15.00 -19.12
C GLY A 72 7.04 13.80 -19.30
N LEU A 73 6.51 12.59 -19.57
CA LEU A 73 7.31 11.38 -19.76
C LEU A 73 8.37 11.56 -20.86
N ARG A 74 9.63 11.39 -20.46
CA ARG A 74 10.81 11.35 -21.31
C ARG A 74 11.57 10.07 -21.07
N ILE A 75 11.99 9.43 -22.16
CA ILE A 75 12.80 8.22 -22.14
C ILE A 75 14.05 8.52 -22.96
N SER A 76 15.21 8.24 -22.41
CA SER A 76 16.49 8.47 -23.07
C SER A 76 17.49 7.35 -22.77
N GLY A 77 18.47 7.17 -23.65
CA GLY A 77 19.54 6.19 -23.48
C GLY A 77 20.73 6.55 -24.36
N GLY A 78 21.95 6.33 -23.88
CA GLY A 78 23.17 6.71 -24.62
C GLY A 78 23.25 8.21 -24.97
N GLY A 79 22.63 9.07 -24.16
CA GLY A 79 22.57 10.52 -24.38
C GLY A 79 21.53 10.98 -25.41
N GLN A 80 20.71 10.08 -25.96
CA GLN A 80 19.69 10.40 -26.96
C GLN A 80 18.28 10.18 -26.41
N THR A 81 17.34 11.03 -26.80
CA THR A 81 15.91 10.82 -26.49
C THR A 81 15.35 9.71 -27.38
N LEU A 82 14.69 8.73 -26.78
CA LEU A 82 14.04 7.63 -27.48
C LEU A 82 12.58 8.00 -27.75
N ALA A 83 12.15 7.78 -29.00
CA ALA A 83 10.74 7.93 -29.35
C ALA A 83 9.93 6.80 -28.73
N TRP A 84 8.81 7.16 -28.09
CA TRP A 84 7.88 6.20 -27.50
C TRP A 84 6.46 6.49 -27.95
N ARG A 85 5.60 5.47 -27.88
CA ARG A 85 4.18 5.57 -28.17
C ARG A 85 3.38 4.92 -27.04
N ARG A 86 2.34 5.60 -26.57
CA ARG A 86 1.35 5.01 -25.66
C ARG A 86 0.50 3.99 -26.44
N ASP A 87 0.27 2.82 -25.84
CA ASP A 87 -0.61 1.81 -26.42
C ASP A 87 -2.03 2.39 -26.62
N SER A 88 -2.71 1.95 -27.68
CA SER A 88 -4.03 2.50 -28.06
C SER A 88 -5.21 1.77 -27.40
N VAL A 89 -4.96 0.67 -26.70
CA VAL A 89 -5.92 -0.15 -25.95
C VAL A 89 -5.56 -0.14 -24.47
N ASN A 90 -4.35 -0.57 -24.12
CA ASN A 90 -3.85 -0.49 -22.74
C ASN A 90 -3.21 0.87 -22.48
N LEU A 91 -4.01 1.85 -22.08
CA LEU A 91 -3.52 3.19 -21.83
C LEU A 91 -2.45 3.29 -20.73
N TYR A 92 -2.12 2.22 -20.01
CA TYR A 92 -1.02 2.18 -19.03
C TYR A 92 0.32 1.73 -19.61
N ALA A 93 0.36 1.35 -20.89
CA ALA A 93 1.55 0.83 -21.57
C ALA A 93 2.21 1.85 -22.51
N PHE A 94 3.54 1.86 -22.50
CA PHE A 94 4.41 2.72 -23.31
C PHE A 94 5.42 1.87 -24.07
N HIS A 95 5.35 1.89 -25.40
CA HIS A 95 6.20 1.11 -26.29
C HIS A 95 7.31 1.96 -26.90
N PHE A 96 8.50 1.38 -26.99
CA PHE A 96 9.65 1.95 -27.68
C PHE A 96 10.68 0.87 -27.98
N ASP A 97 11.62 1.17 -28.86
CA ASP A 97 12.76 0.30 -29.13
C ASP A 97 14.00 0.83 -28.40
N VAL A 98 14.74 -0.06 -27.77
CA VAL A 98 16.07 0.23 -27.20
C VAL A 98 17.12 -0.03 -28.28
N PRO A 99 17.84 1.00 -28.77
CA PRO A 99 18.93 0.83 -29.73
C PRO A 99 20.03 -0.12 -29.26
N ALA A 100 20.72 -0.74 -30.23
CA ALA A 100 21.91 -1.52 -29.96
C ALA A 100 23.01 -0.67 -29.27
N GLY A 101 23.69 -1.26 -28.29
CA GLY A 101 24.74 -0.58 -27.51
C GLY A 101 24.23 0.22 -26.31
N ILE A 102 22.91 0.41 -26.17
CA ILE A 102 22.33 1.00 -24.96
C ILE A 102 22.03 -0.12 -23.95
N SER A 103 22.65 -0.02 -22.77
CA SER A 103 22.48 -0.96 -21.66
C SER A 103 21.78 -0.35 -20.43
N SER A 104 21.49 0.96 -20.46
CA SER A 104 20.79 1.69 -19.41
C SER A 104 19.87 2.74 -20.01
N LEU A 105 18.66 2.84 -19.48
CA LEU A 105 17.70 3.91 -19.78
C LEU A 105 17.64 4.90 -18.64
N GLU A 106 17.46 6.17 -19.00
CA GLU A 106 17.01 7.23 -18.10
C GLU A 106 15.57 7.59 -18.45
N VAL A 107 14.68 7.41 -17.49
CA VAL A 107 13.24 7.73 -17.60
C VAL A 107 12.93 8.84 -16.61
N ALA A 108 12.23 9.88 -17.07
CA ALA A 108 11.82 10.98 -16.21
C ALA A 108 10.37 11.39 -16.50
N PHE A 109 9.63 11.73 -15.46
CA PHE A 109 8.27 12.27 -15.55
C PHE A 109 7.93 13.02 -14.27
N ASP A 110 6.87 13.80 -14.31
CA ASP A 110 6.30 14.42 -13.11
C ASP A 110 4.95 13.78 -12.78
N PHE A 111 4.63 13.73 -11.50
CA PHE A 111 3.30 13.39 -11.02
C PHE A 111 2.64 14.61 -10.38
N ILE A 112 1.43 14.94 -10.82
CA ILE A 112 0.63 16.05 -10.29
C ILE A 112 -0.47 15.49 -9.39
N ALA A 113 -0.35 15.67 -8.08
CA ALA A 113 -1.34 15.17 -7.13
C ALA A 113 -2.70 15.90 -7.29
N PRO A 114 -3.81 15.16 -7.43
CA PRO A 114 -5.11 15.75 -7.71
C PRO A 114 -5.66 16.56 -6.52
N PRO A 115 -6.51 17.58 -6.79
CA PRO A 115 -7.18 18.37 -5.76
C PRO A 115 -8.39 17.68 -5.13
N ASP A 116 -8.95 16.69 -5.79
CA ASP A 116 -10.21 16.09 -5.39
C ASP A 116 -10.02 15.11 -4.23
N ALA A 117 -10.71 15.34 -3.13
CA ALA A 117 -10.68 14.48 -1.94
C ALA A 117 -11.43 13.14 -2.12
N ALA A 118 -11.93 12.85 -3.33
CA ALA A 118 -12.58 11.59 -3.64
C ALA A 118 -11.58 10.60 -4.27
N GLY A 119 -11.60 9.35 -3.82
CA GLY A 119 -10.70 8.29 -4.27
C GLY A 119 -9.89 7.68 -3.12
N PHE A 120 -9.06 6.69 -3.44
CA PHE A 120 -8.09 6.08 -2.52
C PHE A 120 -6.73 6.74 -2.72
N SER A 121 -5.68 5.98 -3.09
CA SER A 121 -4.36 6.58 -3.35
C SER A 121 -4.46 7.63 -4.46
N SER A 122 -5.33 7.44 -5.46
CA SER A 122 -5.60 8.36 -6.57
C SER A 122 -6.34 9.65 -6.18
N GLY A 123 -6.83 9.78 -4.95
CA GLY A 123 -7.44 11.03 -4.45
C GLY A 123 -6.41 12.03 -3.93
N ALA A 124 -6.88 13.16 -3.40
CA ALA A 124 -6.03 14.19 -2.82
C ALA A 124 -5.16 13.62 -1.69
N SER A 125 -3.85 13.83 -1.78
CA SER A 125 -2.85 13.31 -0.85
C SER A 125 -1.86 14.36 -0.36
N VAL A 126 -2.08 15.63 -0.70
CA VAL A 126 -1.07 16.69 -0.53
C VAL A 126 -1.71 18.04 -0.17
N THR A 127 -1.10 18.73 0.79
CA THR A 127 -1.36 20.12 1.16
C THR A 127 -0.06 20.94 1.11
N SER A 128 -0.08 22.21 1.56
CA SER A 128 1.15 22.98 1.73
C SER A 128 2.02 22.49 2.90
N GLU A 129 1.46 21.70 3.82
CA GLU A 129 2.11 21.28 5.07
C GLU A 129 2.38 19.78 5.15
N LEU A 130 1.73 18.95 4.32
CA LEU A 130 1.92 17.50 4.30
C LEU A 130 1.78 16.87 2.91
N ALA A 131 2.32 15.65 2.76
CA ALA A 131 2.15 14.81 1.59
C ALA A 131 2.18 13.32 1.95
N VAL A 132 1.26 12.55 1.38
CA VAL A 132 1.29 11.09 1.37
C VAL A 132 1.76 10.62 0.00
N LEU A 133 2.90 9.95 -0.01
CA LEU A 133 3.56 9.41 -1.19
C LEU A 133 3.26 7.92 -1.32
N ASN A 134 2.70 7.54 -2.46
CA ASN A 134 2.44 6.14 -2.80
C ASN A 134 3.28 5.76 -4.03
N TRP A 135 4.17 4.78 -3.90
CA TRP A 135 5.15 4.45 -4.94
C TRP A 135 4.52 3.93 -6.23
N ASN A 136 3.31 3.37 -6.19
CA ASN A 136 2.57 3.00 -7.40
C ASN A 136 2.27 4.20 -8.32
N GLN A 137 2.32 5.43 -7.82
CA GLN A 137 2.09 6.65 -8.60
C GLN A 137 3.37 7.20 -9.24
N LEU A 138 4.53 6.74 -8.77
CA LEU A 138 5.83 7.33 -9.03
C LEU A 138 6.80 6.33 -9.67
N ILE A 139 6.26 5.33 -10.36
CA ILE A 139 7.05 4.25 -10.92
C ILE A 139 6.54 3.78 -12.28
N LEU A 140 7.48 3.38 -13.14
CA LEU A 140 7.22 2.60 -14.35
C LEU A 140 8.00 1.30 -14.26
N TYR A 141 7.44 0.19 -14.73
CA TYR A 141 8.09 -1.11 -14.66
C TYR A 141 8.00 -1.86 -15.99
N PRO A 142 8.99 -2.71 -16.35
CA PRO A 142 8.97 -3.44 -17.60
C PRO A 142 7.85 -4.48 -17.61
N GLN A 143 7.11 -4.55 -18.72
CA GLN A 143 6.09 -5.57 -18.93
C GLN A 143 6.70 -6.98 -18.95
N GLY A 144 5.96 -7.96 -18.40
CA GLY A 144 6.28 -9.38 -18.51
C GLY A 144 7.25 -9.93 -17.47
N ALA A 145 7.86 -9.08 -16.63
CA ALA A 145 8.65 -9.51 -15.49
C ALA A 145 7.77 -9.59 -14.23
N PRO A 146 7.86 -10.68 -13.42
CA PRO A 146 7.20 -10.72 -12.11
C PRO A 146 7.68 -9.58 -11.21
N ALA A 147 6.77 -8.86 -10.55
CA ALA A 147 7.13 -7.71 -9.71
C ALA A 147 8.14 -8.06 -8.60
N ASP A 148 8.05 -9.25 -8.00
CA ASP A 148 9.02 -9.73 -7.00
C ASP A 148 10.46 -9.88 -7.56
N SER A 149 10.61 -10.04 -8.88
CA SER A 149 11.92 -10.15 -9.53
C SER A 149 12.54 -8.80 -9.88
N LEU A 150 11.75 -7.73 -9.88
CA LEU A 150 12.18 -6.39 -10.23
C LEU A 150 12.67 -5.66 -8.98
N GLN A 151 13.99 -5.46 -8.87
CA GLN A 151 14.60 -4.78 -7.73
C GLN A 151 14.70 -3.27 -7.99
N TYR A 152 14.34 -2.48 -7.00
CA TYR A 152 14.42 -1.02 -7.01
C TYR A 152 15.21 -0.52 -5.80
N GLN A 153 16.09 0.46 -6.02
CA GLN A 153 16.72 1.24 -4.96
C GLN A 153 16.18 2.67 -5.04
N ALA A 154 15.28 3.00 -4.11
CA ALA A 154 14.61 4.29 -4.08
C ALA A 154 15.43 5.33 -3.30
N ASN A 155 15.39 6.57 -3.78
CA ASN A 155 15.89 7.77 -3.12
C ASN A 155 14.75 8.79 -3.10
N LEU A 156 14.49 9.40 -1.95
CA LEU A 156 13.49 10.44 -1.79
C LEU A 156 14.16 11.70 -1.23
N ARG A 157 13.98 12.83 -1.92
CA ARG A 157 14.22 14.15 -1.36
C ARG A 157 12.91 14.67 -0.77
N VAL A 158 12.86 14.79 0.54
CA VAL A 158 11.71 15.35 1.28
C VAL A 158 11.82 16.89 1.32
N PRO A 159 10.72 17.67 1.37
CA PRO A 159 10.80 19.11 1.62
C PRO A 159 11.62 19.46 2.87
N ALA A 160 12.23 20.65 2.85
CA ALA A 160 13.00 21.13 3.99
C ALA A 160 12.12 21.26 5.25
N ALA A 161 12.68 20.88 6.39
CA ALA A 161 12.03 20.89 7.71
C ALA A 161 10.83 19.94 7.87
N TRP A 162 10.50 19.15 6.84
CA TRP A 162 9.51 18.09 6.97
C TRP A 162 10.16 16.83 7.56
N ARG A 163 9.35 16.06 8.27
CA ARG A 163 9.68 14.71 8.74
C ARG A 163 8.74 13.71 8.09
N TYR A 164 9.06 12.42 8.18
CA TYR A 164 8.29 11.39 7.50
C TYR A 164 8.26 10.06 8.27
N GLY A 165 7.30 9.19 7.93
CA GLY A 165 7.18 7.83 8.42
C GLY A 165 6.95 6.86 7.27
N THR A 166 7.57 5.69 7.32
CA THR A 166 7.43 4.60 6.35
C THR A 166 7.93 3.29 6.95
N ALA A 167 7.46 2.15 6.43
CA ALA A 167 8.02 0.83 6.73
C ALA A 167 9.13 0.40 5.74
N LEU A 168 9.39 1.20 4.69
CA LEU A 168 10.44 0.88 3.73
C LEU A 168 11.82 0.98 4.40
N PRO A 169 12.66 -0.08 4.40
CA PRO A 169 13.92 -0.06 5.11
C PRO A 169 14.89 1.00 4.57
N ILE A 170 15.40 1.83 5.47
CA ILE A 170 16.34 2.92 5.16
C ILE A 170 17.77 2.35 5.11
N GLU A 171 18.53 2.74 4.09
CA GLU A 171 19.97 2.44 3.97
C GLU A 171 20.80 3.60 4.54
N ARG A 172 20.50 4.83 4.12
CA ARG A 172 21.16 6.04 4.64
C ARG A 172 20.27 7.26 4.54
N GLU A 173 20.55 8.24 5.39
CA GLU A 173 19.93 9.56 5.36
C GLU A 173 21.01 10.64 5.38
N SER A 174 20.78 11.73 4.64
CA SER A 174 21.67 12.88 4.62
C SER A 174 20.88 14.15 4.31
N GLY A 175 20.77 15.04 5.29
CA GLY A 175 19.93 16.24 5.16
C GLY A 175 18.47 15.87 4.92
N ASN A 176 17.92 16.26 3.77
CA ASN A 176 16.54 15.91 3.37
C ASN A 176 16.49 14.75 2.36
N ASP A 177 17.63 14.14 2.04
CA ASP A 177 17.71 12.97 1.15
C ASP A 177 17.69 11.68 1.97
N VAL A 178 16.81 10.75 1.56
CA VAL A 178 16.63 9.43 2.16
C VAL A 178 16.89 8.39 1.07
N GLU A 179 17.87 7.52 1.28
CA GLU A 179 18.10 6.36 0.43
C GLU A 179 17.58 5.11 1.13
N PHE A 180 16.75 4.36 0.43
CA PHE A 180 16.18 3.10 0.89
C PHE A 180 17.03 1.91 0.43
N LYS A 181 16.96 0.82 1.19
CA LYS A 181 17.55 -0.46 0.79
C LYS A 181 16.92 -0.95 -0.50
N PRO A 182 17.68 -1.64 -1.38
CA PRO A 182 17.09 -2.31 -2.53
C PRO A 182 15.96 -3.24 -2.12
N ALA A 183 14.82 -3.14 -2.79
CA ALA A 183 13.63 -3.93 -2.51
C ALA A 183 12.93 -4.36 -3.81
N PRO A 184 12.22 -5.51 -3.81
CA PRO A 184 11.33 -5.87 -4.91
C PRO A 184 10.26 -4.80 -5.15
N LEU A 185 9.76 -4.71 -6.40
CA LEU A 185 8.69 -3.78 -6.77
C LEU A 185 7.43 -3.96 -5.91
N THR A 186 7.11 -5.21 -5.52
CA THR A 186 6.02 -5.53 -4.60
C THR A 186 6.19 -4.85 -3.25
N THR A 187 7.37 -4.99 -2.63
CA THR A 187 7.68 -4.35 -1.34
C THR A 187 7.72 -2.83 -1.46
N LEU A 188 8.23 -2.29 -2.56
CA LEU A 188 8.29 -0.84 -2.77
C LEU A 188 6.89 -0.24 -2.89
N VAL A 189 6.05 -0.78 -3.79
CA VAL A 189 4.66 -0.33 -3.96
C VAL A 189 3.84 -0.50 -2.69
N ASP A 190 4.15 -1.51 -1.88
CA ASP A 190 3.44 -1.80 -0.63
C ASP A 190 4.01 -1.07 0.61
N SER A 191 4.88 -0.08 0.42
CA SER A 191 5.50 0.68 1.52
C SER A 191 5.34 2.19 1.30
N PRO A 192 4.13 2.76 1.45
CA PRO A 192 3.93 4.20 1.31
C PRO A 192 4.73 5.00 2.35
N LEU A 193 4.72 6.31 2.18
CA LEU A 193 5.37 7.25 3.07
C LEU A 193 4.44 8.43 3.35
N SER A 194 4.30 8.80 4.63
CA SER A 194 3.60 10.01 5.05
C SER A 194 4.62 11.01 5.57
N ALA A 195 4.60 12.23 5.02
CA ALA A 195 5.51 13.31 5.38
C ALA A 195 4.76 14.59 5.68
N GLY A 196 5.32 15.41 6.57
CA GLY A 196 4.76 16.72 6.84
C GLY A 196 5.65 17.58 7.72
N ARG A 197 5.34 18.87 7.75
CA ARG A 197 5.97 19.85 8.61
C ARG A 197 5.57 19.66 10.07
N HIS A 198 4.28 19.45 10.30
CA HIS A 198 3.73 19.12 11.61
C HIS A 198 3.71 17.60 11.74
N TYR A 199 4.64 17.08 12.54
CA TYR A 199 4.92 15.65 12.54
C TYR A 199 5.28 15.14 13.93
N ARG A 200 4.72 13.99 14.30
CA ARG A 200 5.00 13.31 15.56
C ARG A 200 5.05 11.80 15.37
N THR A 201 6.03 11.15 15.96
CA THR A 201 6.08 9.67 16.07
C THR A 201 5.82 9.25 17.51
N ALA A 202 4.97 8.25 17.70
CA ALA A 202 4.80 7.54 18.97
C ALA A 202 5.20 6.07 18.81
N SER A 203 6.03 5.55 19.71
CA SER A 203 6.23 4.11 19.85
C SER A 203 5.06 3.54 20.66
N ILE A 204 4.37 2.56 20.10
CA ILE A 204 3.17 1.94 20.71
C ILE A 204 3.43 0.50 21.15
N GLY A 205 4.70 0.13 21.31
CA GLY A 205 5.08 -1.11 21.98
C GLY A 205 6.02 -1.97 21.15
N ASN A 206 6.44 -3.03 21.80
CA ASN A 206 7.23 -4.09 21.21
C ASN A 206 6.60 -5.43 21.64
N ASP A 207 6.31 -6.28 20.66
CA ASP A 207 5.72 -7.60 20.90
C ASP A 207 6.63 -8.65 20.26
N ASN A 208 7.27 -9.48 21.09
CA ASN A 208 8.26 -10.48 20.68
C ASN A 208 9.42 -9.93 19.83
N GLY A 209 9.94 -8.75 20.18
CA GLY A 209 11.06 -8.13 19.48
C GLY A 209 10.64 -7.29 18.27
N ILE A 210 9.36 -7.30 17.88
CA ILE A 210 8.82 -6.54 16.76
C ILE A 210 8.27 -5.22 17.28
N SER A 211 8.77 -4.10 16.74
CA SER A 211 8.37 -2.75 17.16
C SER A 211 7.19 -2.20 16.34
N HIS A 212 6.37 -1.38 16.98
CA HIS A 212 5.19 -0.76 16.37
C HIS A 212 5.20 0.74 16.61
N TYR A 213 4.89 1.50 15.56
CA TYR A 213 4.94 2.96 15.56
C TYR A 213 3.66 3.55 14.99
N VAL A 214 3.26 4.71 15.51
CA VAL A 214 2.28 5.59 14.86
C VAL A 214 2.97 6.88 14.48
N HIS A 215 2.87 7.22 13.20
CA HIS A 215 3.39 8.44 12.61
C HIS A 215 2.23 9.36 12.30
N PHE A 216 2.18 10.52 12.94
CA PHE A 216 1.17 11.54 12.70
C PHE A 216 1.78 12.64 11.84
N ALA A 217 1.16 12.92 10.69
CA ALA A 217 1.41 14.10 9.88
C ALA A 217 0.09 14.87 9.76
N GLY A 218 0.11 16.18 9.95
CA GLY A 218 -1.10 17.00 9.88
C GLY A 218 -0.84 18.40 9.38
N ASP A 219 -1.92 19.16 9.17
CA ASP A 219 -1.86 20.53 8.68
C ASP A 219 -1.49 21.57 9.76
N SER A 220 -1.44 21.15 11.03
CA SER A 220 -1.11 22.02 12.17
C SER A 220 -0.47 21.26 13.34
N ASP A 221 0.25 21.95 14.22
CA ASP A 221 0.80 21.35 15.46
C ASP A 221 -0.31 20.84 16.39
N GLU A 222 -1.49 21.49 16.38
CA GLU A 222 -2.65 21.05 17.17
C GLU A 222 -3.18 19.70 16.69
N SER A 223 -3.24 19.48 15.36
CA SER A 223 -3.73 18.22 14.80
C SER A 223 -2.93 17.00 15.29
N VAL A 224 -1.61 17.13 15.41
CA VAL A 224 -0.70 16.05 15.84
C VAL A 224 -0.50 16.00 17.37
N ALA A 225 -1.19 16.85 18.14
CA ALA A 225 -1.17 16.86 19.60
C ALA A 225 -2.05 15.74 20.20
N VAL A 226 -1.85 14.50 19.73
CA VAL A 226 -2.64 13.33 20.10
C VAL A 226 -2.53 13.03 21.61
N PRO A 227 -3.65 12.86 22.33
CA PRO A 227 -3.65 12.55 23.75
C PRO A 227 -2.95 11.22 24.11
N GLU A 228 -2.23 11.20 25.24
CA GLU A 228 -1.47 10.02 25.69
C GLU A 228 -2.35 8.81 26.04
N ASP A 229 -3.59 9.02 26.48
CA ASP A 229 -4.55 7.95 26.70
C ASP A 229 -4.85 7.17 25.41
N LEU A 230 -4.94 7.88 24.28
CA LEU A 230 -5.14 7.28 22.97
C LEU A 230 -3.89 6.51 22.50
N ILE A 231 -2.69 7.05 22.73
CA ILE A 231 -1.43 6.32 22.47
C ILE A 231 -1.39 5.01 23.29
N GLY A 232 -1.81 5.05 24.56
CA GLY A 232 -1.93 3.86 25.40
C GLY A 232 -2.97 2.85 24.88
N GLN A 233 -4.07 3.31 24.30
CA GLN A 233 -5.07 2.45 23.65
C GLN A 233 -4.49 1.76 22.40
N TYR A 234 -3.72 2.48 21.57
CA TYR A 234 -3.03 1.89 20.41
C TYR A 234 -1.98 0.84 20.83
N SER A 235 -1.30 1.04 21.96
CA SER A 235 -0.41 0.01 22.49
C SER A 235 -1.16 -1.27 22.91
N ARG A 236 -2.33 -1.11 23.53
CA ARG A 236 -3.21 -2.27 23.83
C ARG A 236 -3.73 -2.95 22.57
N LEU A 237 -3.94 -2.22 21.47
CA LEU A 237 -4.28 -2.81 20.17
C LEU A 237 -3.17 -3.75 19.67
N VAL A 238 -1.91 -3.37 19.80
CA VAL A 238 -0.79 -4.27 19.53
C VAL A 238 -0.91 -5.54 20.39
N SER A 239 -1.10 -5.42 21.69
CA SER A 239 -1.24 -6.61 22.56
C SER A 239 -2.45 -7.49 22.22
N GLU A 240 -3.63 -6.91 21.96
CA GLU A 240 -4.85 -7.68 21.68
C GLU A 240 -4.78 -8.38 20.31
N THR A 241 -4.19 -7.77 19.28
CA THR A 241 -3.94 -8.47 18.01
C THR A 241 -3.01 -9.66 18.18
N GLY A 242 -1.99 -9.54 19.04
CA GLY A 242 -1.10 -10.65 19.39
C GLY A 242 -1.86 -11.84 19.99
N LYS A 243 -2.84 -11.58 20.88
CA LYS A 243 -3.70 -12.62 21.45
C LYS A 243 -4.65 -13.25 20.44
N VAL A 244 -5.15 -12.48 19.47
CA VAL A 244 -6.09 -12.97 18.45
C VAL A 244 -5.41 -13.83 17.40
N PHE A 245 -4.24 -13.40 16.90
CA PHE A 245 -3.59 -14.05 15.76
C PHE A 245 -2.42 -14.95 16.13
N GLY A 246 -1.73 -14.68 17.23
CA GLY A 246 -0.59 -15.46 17.71
C GLY A 246 0.68 -15.41 16.84
N SER A 247 0.63 -14.78 15.67
CA SER A 247 1.76 -14.62 14.75
C SER A 247 1.91 -13.18 14.28
N ARG A 248 3.11 -12.83 13.81
CA ARG A 248 3.44 -11.55 13.17
C ARG A 248 4.19 -11.87 11.88
N HIS A 249 3.91 -11.15 10.80
CA HIS A 249 4.43 -11.46 9.46
C HIS A 249 5.10 -10.24 8.83
N TYR A 250 5.76 -9.43 9.64
CA TYR A 250 6.39 -8.16 9.29
C TYR A 250 7.57 -7.89 10.22
N ARG A 251 8.52 -7.04 9.79
CA ARG A 251 9.73 -6.70 10.55
C ARG A 251 9.45 -5.75 11.72
N ASP A 252 8.65 -4.74 11.41
CA ASP A 252 8.11 -3.68 12.25
C ASP A 252 6.76 -3.28 11.64
N TYR A 253 5.97 -2.48 12.36
CA TYR A 253 4.70 -2.01 11.81
C TYR A 253 4.51 -0.51 12.03
N HIS A 254 4.14 0.17 10.94
CA HIS A 254 4.05 1.62 10.89
C HIS A 254 2.63 2.08 10.53
N PHE A 255 1.88 2.58 11.51
CA PHE A 255 0.62 3.27 11.23
C PHE A 255 0.94 4.68 10.72
N LEU A 256 0.65 4.97 9.46
CA LEU A 256 0.81 6.30 8.86
C LEU A 256 -0.53 7.03 8.98
N VAL A 257 -0.62 8.01 9.87
CA VAL A 257 -1.85 8.73 10.17
C VAL A 257 -1.75 10.16 9.65
N THR A 258 -2.58 10.47 8.67
CA THR A 258 -2.69 11.81 8.06
C THR A 258 -3.93 12.51 8.60
N LEU A 259 -3.75 13.73 9.11
CA LEU A 259 -4.77 14.54 9.77
C LEU A 259 -5.00 15.83 8.98
N SER A 260 -5.99 15.82 8.08
CA SER A 260 -6.26 16.96 7.20
C SER A 260 -7.70 16.96 6.66
N ASP A 261 -8.24 18.15 6.44
CA ASP A 261 -9.54 18.36 5.76
C ASP A 261 -9.39 18.51 4.23
N HIS A 262 -8.15 18.47 3.72
CA HIS A 262 -7.81 18.72 2.32
C HIS A 262 -7.22 17.50 1.60
N VAL A 263 -7.08 16.39 2.32
CA VAL A 263 -6.75 15.07 1.75
C VAL A 263 -8.00 14.18 1.72
N ALA A 264 -7.96 13.15 0.88
CA ALA A 264 -8.98 12.12 0.86
C ALA A 264 -8.95 11.31 2.16
N ASN A 265 -10.13 10.96 2.70
CA ASN A 265 -10.26 10.23 3.97
C ASN A 265 -10.63 8.76 3.74
N PHE A 266 -9.76 7.86 4.17
CA PHE A 266 -9.91 6.40 4.07
C PHE A 266 -8.80 5.70 4.87
N GLY A 267 -8.87 4.37 4.95
CA GLY A 267 -7.76 3.50 5.32
C GLY A 267 -7.33 2.65 4.13
N LEU A 268 -6.03 2.39 4.02
CA LEU A 268 -5.46 1.48 3.02
C LEU A 268 -4.36 0.64 3.64
N GLU A 269 -4.46 -0.67 3.40
CA GLU A 269 -3.71 -1.68 4.11
C GLU A 269 -2.44 -2.13 3.38
N HIS A 270 -1.33 -2.10 4.10
CA HIS A 270 -0.02 -2.49 3.63
C HIS A 270 0.56 -3.60 4.52
N HIS A 271 1.56 -4.33 4.02
CA HIS A 271 2.07 -5.52 4.72
C HIS A 271 2.66 -5.18 6.09
N GLU A 272 3.44 -4.08 6.12
CA GLU A 272 4.17 -3.60 7.30
C GLU A 272 3.75 -2.18 7.70
N SER A 273 2.69 -1.65 7.09
CA SER A 273 2.16 -0.33 7.42
C SER A 273 0.67 -0.22 7.10
N SER A 274 0.09 0.95 7.35
CA SER A 274 -1.22 1.34 6.81
C SER A 274 -1.24 2.84 6.58
N ASP A 275 -1.87 3.27 5.49
CA ASP A 275 -2.18 4.68 5.21
C ASP A 275 -3.58 4.98 5.77
N ASN A 276 -3.65 5.81 6.80
CA ASN A 276 -4.85 6.11 7.56
C ASN A 276 -5.10 7.61 7.48
N ARG A 277 -6.12 8.04 6.74
CA ARG A 277 -6.40 9.46 6.50
C ARG A 277 -7.74 9.84 7.09
N VAL A 278 -7.72 10.79 8.01
CA VAL A 278 -8.91 11.30 8.69
C VAL A 278 -8.87 12.82 8.76
N LYS A 279 -10.02 13.42 9.11
CA LYS A 279 -10.13 14.87 9.28
C LYS A 279 -9.12 15.40 10.29
N GLU A 280 -8.69 16.64 10.12
CA GLU A 280 -7.61 17.26 10.90
C GLU A 280 -7.82 17.12 12.42
N ARG A 281 -9.05 17.34 12.88
CA ARG A 281 -9.39 17.40 14.31
C ARG A 281 -9.82 16.05 14.90
N THR A 282 -9.80 14.97 14.12
CA THR A 282 -10.38 13.66 14.49
C THR A 282 -9.81 13.12 15.80
N LEU A 283 -8.49 13.20 16.00
CA LEU A 283 -7.83 12.56 17.15
C LEU A 283 -7.83 13.41 18.43
N ILE A 284 -8.12 14.72 18.31
CA ILE A 284 -8.19 15.64 19.45
C ILE A 284 -9.63 15.84 19.93
N GLU A 285 -10.62 15.47 19.13
CA GLU A 285 -12.04 15.55 19.48
C GLU A 285 -12.61 14.18 19.87
N ALA A 286 -13.35 14.12 20.98
CA ALA A 286 -13.94 12.87 21.46
C ALA A 286 -14.94 12.24 20.46
N SER A 287 -15.72 13.08 19.76
CA SER A 287 -16.65 12.64 18.71
C SER A 287 -15.90 12.04 17.52
N GLY A 288 -14.83 12.69 17.06
CA GLY A 288 -13.96 12.19 15.99
C GLY A 288 -13.35 10.84 16.35
N ARG A 289 -12.75 10.73 17.54
CA ARG A 289 -12.19 9.47 18.07
C ARG A 289 -13.22 8.36 18.16
N LYS A 290 -14.47 8.66 18.54
CA LYS A 290 -15.55 7.68 18.56
C LYS A 290 -15.92 7.22 17.15
N VAL A 291 -16.06 8.13 16.19
CA VAL A 291 -16.47 7.79 14.81
C VAL A 291 -15.40 6.98 14.09
N GLU A 292 -14.13 7.36 14.18
CA GLU A 292 -13.02 6.74 13.46
C GLU A 292 -12.26 5.68 14.30
N GLY A 293 -12.74 5.37 15.50
CA GLY A 293 -12.00 4.57 16.49
C GLY A 293 -11.67 3.13 16.08
N SER A 294 -12.33 2.59 15.06
CA SER A 294 -12.02 1.27 14.51
C SER A 294 -11.10 1.30 13.28
N LEU A 295 -10.67 2.47 12.80
CA LEU A 295 -9.88 2.57 11.56
C LEU A 295 -8.55 1.85 11.70
N LEU A 296 -7.71 2.22 12.68
CA LEU A 296 -6.39 1.62 12.84
C LEU A 296 -6.48 0.11 13.16
N SER A 297 -7.47 -0.32 13.93
CA SER A 297 -7.66 -1.76 14.20
C SER A 297 -8.12 -2.53 12.97
N HIS A 298 -8.94 -1.93 12.10
CA HIS A 298 -9.31 -2.48 10.81
C HIS A 298 -8.08 -2.67 9.92
N GLU A 299 -7.34 -1.59 9.67
CA GLU A 299 -6.16 -1.65 8.80
C GLU A 299 -5.08 -2.58 9.33
N PHE A 300 -4.94 -2.69 10.66
CA PHE A 300 -3.97 -3.60 11.24
C PHE A 300 -4.33 -5.07 11.03
N VAL A 301 -5.62 -5.43 11.16
CA VAL A 301 -6.10 -6.80 10.93
C VAL A 301 -5.77 -7.27 9.52
N HIS A 302 -5.76 -6.36 8.54
CA HIS A 302 -5.41 -6.70 7.17
C HIS A 302 -3.99 -7.24 7.00
N SER A 303 -3.06 -6.93 7.92
CA SER A 303 -1.73 -7.55 7.93
C SER A 303 -1.83 -9.08 7.90
N TRP A 304 -2.81 -9.67 8.61
CA TRP A 304 -3.12 -11.10 8.53
C TRP A 304 -4.14 -11.43 7.45
N ASN A 305 -5.25 -10.69 7.39
CA ASN A 305 -6.37 -10.94 6.50
C ASN A 305 -6.34 -9.99 5.31
N GLY A 306 -5.59 -10.35 4.28
CA GLY A 306 -5.50 -9.61 3.03
C GLY A 306 -4.08 -9.41 2.55
N LYS A 307 -3.14 -9.13 3.47
CA LYS A 307 -1.71 -9.04 3.14
C LYS A 307 -1.01 -10.38 3.30
N TYR A 308 -1.05 -11.00 4.48
CA TYR A 308 -0.42 -12.31 4.69
C TYR A 308 -1.22 -13.46 4.07
N ARG A 309 -2.53 -13.54 4.34
CA ARG A 309 -3.46 -14.44 3.65
C ARG A 309 -4.34 -13.66 2.72
N ARG A 310 -4.22 -13.90 1.42
CA ARG A 310 -4.97 -13.20 0.38
C ARG A 310 -5.82 -14.18 -0.43
N PRO A 311 -7.06 -13.81 -0.81
CA PRO A 311 -7.79 -14.53 -1.84
C PRO A 311 -6.98 -14.70 -3.13
N ALA A 312 -6.99 -15.91 -3.69
CA ALA A 312 -6.23 -16.22 -4.91
C ALA A 312 -6.64 -15.36 -6.13
N GLY A 313 -7.86 -14.83 -6.15
CA GLY A 313 -8.32 -13.93 -7.20
C GLY A 313 -7.71 -12.51 -7.13
N LEU A 314 -7.16 -12.11 -5.99
CA LEU A 314 -6.52 -10.81 -5.80
C LEU A 314 -4.99 -10.84 -6.00
N THR A 315 -4.48 -11.94 -6.56
CA THR A 315 -3.08 -12.08 -6.96
C THR A 315 -3.01 -12.28 -8.47
N ALA A 316 -1.89 -11.91 -9.06
CA ALA A 316 -1.65 -12.11 -10.49
C ALA A 316 -0.92 -13.44 -10.69
N ASN A 317 -1.62 -14.43 -11.21
CA ASN A 317 -1.08 -15.78 -11.50
C ASN A 317 -0.39 -16.44 -10.29
N GLY A 318 -0.90 -16.20 -9.08
CA GLY A 318 -0.36 -16.77 -7.84
C GLY A 318 0.78 -15.96 -7.20
N SER A 319 1.16 -14.82 -7.78
CA SER A 319 2.14 -13.87 -7.24
C SER A 319 1.50 -12.51 -6.94
N ASP A 320 2.05 -11.80 -5.96
CA ASP A 320 1.66 -10.41 -5.71
C ASP A 320 2.24 -9.49 -6.81
N GLY A 321 1.65 -8.31 -6.98
CA GLY A 321 2.20 -7.26 -7.84
C GLY A 321 2.03 -7.43 -9.36
N GLY A 322 0.93 -8.02 -9.83
CA GLY A 322 0.51 -7.82 -11.22
C GLY A 322 -0.35 -6.58 -11.34
N TYR A 323 0.29 -5.42 -11.46
CA TYR A 323 -0.40 -4.12 -11.53
C TYR A 323 -1.06 -3.84 -12.88
N ASP A 324 -1.00 -4.77 -13.82
CA ASP A 324 -1.65 -4.76 -15.14
C ASP A 324 -2.65 -5.93 -15.29
N THR A 325 -2.91 -6.66 -14.21
CA THR A 325 -3.79 -7.83 -14.22
C THR A 325 -5.05 -7.57 -13.40
N PRO A 326 -6.26 -7.77 -13.96
CA PRO A 326 -7.51 -7.60 -13.22
C PRO A 326 -7.63 -8.46 -11.96
N MET A 327 -7.99 -7.82 -10.86
CA MET A 327 -8.30 -8.49 -9.58
C MET A 327 -9.72 -9.05 -9.58
N LYS A 328 -9.86 -10.28 -9.07
CA LYS A 328 -11.14 -11.03 -8.97
C LYS A 328 -11.58 -11.12 -7.51
N GLY A 329 -12.53 -10.26 -7.14
CA GLY A 329 -12.93 -9.99 -5.75
C GLY A 329 -13.95 -10.94 -5.12
N ASP A 330 -14.04 -12.21 -5.54
CA ASP A 330 -15.12 -13.12 -5.07
C ASP A 330 -15.13 -13.36 -3.55
N LEU A 331 -13.97 -13.27 -2.90
CA LEU A 331 -13.80 -13.43 -1.44
C LEU A 331 -13.55 -12.10 -0.71
N LEU A 332 -13.88 -10.97 -1.32
CA LEU A 332 -13.76 -9.68 -0.63
C LEU A 332 -14.66 -9.60 0.61
N TRP A 333 -15.75 -10.36 0.70
CA TRP A 333 -16.54 -10.43 1.94
C TRP A 333 -15.79 -11.08 3.12
N VAL A 334 -14.83 -11.96 2.84
CA VAL A 334 -13.90 -12.47 3.86
C VAL A 334 -12.80 -11.45 4.09
N TYR A 335 -12.23 -10.90 3.03
CA TYR A 335 -11.17 -9.90 3.11
C TYR A 335 -11.62 -8.66 3.92
N GLU A 336 -12.65 -7.96 3.47
CA GLU A 336 -13.16 -6.73 4.06
C GLU A 336 -14.13 -6.99 5.21
N GLY A 337 -15.04 -7.96 5.04
CA GLY A 337 -16.12 -8.15 6.00
C GLY A 337 -15.66 -8.76 7.32
N LEU A 338 -14.75 -9.74 7.27
CA LEU A 338 -14.14 -10.28 8.49
C LEU A 338 -13.22 -9.23 9.14
N THR A 339 -12.48 -8.47 8.34
CA THR A 339 -11.61 -7.40 8.87
C THR A 339 -12.43 -6.32 9.55
N ASN A 340 -13.56 -5.89 8.99
CA ASN A 340 -14.46 -4.95 9.65
C ASN A 340 -14.94 -5.49 11.00
N TYR A 341 -15.39 -6.75 11.06
CA TYR A 341 -15.82 -7.36 12.31
C TYR A 341 -14.69 -7.41 13.36
N LEU A 342 -13.52 -7.92 12.98
CA LEU A 342 -12.38 -8.05 13.90
C LEU A 342 -11.84 -6.68 14.32
N GLY A 343 -11.80 -5.71 13.42
CA GLY A 343 -11.40 -4.33 13.70
C GLY A 343 -12.29 -3.68 14.75
N GLU A 344 -13.62 -3.80 14.63
CA GLU A 344 -14.57 -3.29 15.62
C GLU A 344 -14.44 -4.01 16.98
N VAL A 345 -14.26 -5.33 16.99
CA VAL A 345 -14.02 -6.11 18.22
C VAL A 345 -12.72 -5.68 18.90
N LEU A 346 -11.64 -5.50 18.13
CA LEU A 346 -10.34 -5.09 18.66
C LEU A 346 -10.37 -3.66 19.18
N ALA A 347 -11.08 -2.74 18.51
CA ALA A 347 -11.27 -1.38 19.01
C ALA A 347 -11.86 -1.36 20.42
N ALA A 348 -12.88 -2.19 20.67
CA ALA A 348 -13.48 -2.33 22.00
C ALA A 348 -12.52 -2.99 23.01
N ARG A 349 -11.85 -4.08 22.63
CA ARG A 349 -10.93 -4.82 23.52
C ARG A 349 -9.69 -4.01 23.91
N SER A 350 -9.25 -3.10 23.05
CA SER A 350 -8.14 -2.18 23.33
C SER A 350 -8.59 -0.94 24.13
N GLY A 351 -9.89 -0.79 24.35
CA GLY A 351 -10.49 0.34 25.03
C GLY A 351 -10.45 1.63 24.22
N ILE A 352 -10.24 1.56 22.89
CA ILE A 352 -10.44 2.69 21.97
C ILE A 352 -11.93 3.03 21.92
N TRP A 353 -12.76 2.00 21.86
CA TRP A 353 -14.20 2.08 22.07
C TRP A 353 -14.58 1.54 23.44
N THR A 354 -15.62 2.13 24.02
CA THR A 354 -16.31 1.50 25.15
C THR A 354 -17.14 0.30 24.68
N PRO A 355 -17.50 -0.64 25.56
CA PRO A 355 -18.46 -1.70 25.24
C PRO A 355 -19.79 -1.15 24.72
N GLU A 356 -20.22 0.01 25.21
CA GLU A 356 -21.41 0.72 24.75
C GLU A 356 -21.25 1.20 23.31
N ASP A 357 -20.14 1.87 22.97
CA ASP A 357 -19.87 2.33 21.60
C ASP A 357 -19.90 1.17 20.59
N TYR A 358 -19.33 0.01 20.95
CA TYR A 358 -19.38 -1.18 20.11
C TYR A 358 -20.80 -1.72 19.91
N ARG A 359 -21.63 -1.74 20.96
CA ARG A 359 -23.04 -2.17 20.85
C ARG A 359 -23.86 -1.20 20.01
N ASP A 360 -23.65 0.10 20.17
CA ASP A 360 -24.28 1.14 19.34
C ASP A 360 -23.88 0.97 17.87
N ARG A 361 -22.60 0.72 17.60
CA ARG A 361 -22.07 0.46 16.26
C ARG A 361 -22.70 -0.78 15.62
N MET A 362 -22.79 -1.88 16.36
CA MET A 362 -23.47 -3.10 15.89
C MET A 362 -24.95 -2.85 15.60
N ALA A 363 -25.67 -2.13 16.47
CA ALA A 363 -27.07 -1.79 16.27
C ALA A 363 -27.26 -0.91 15.03
N ALA A 364 -26.42 0.10 14.84
CA ALA A 364 -26.44 0.96 13.66
C ALA A 364 -26.17 0.17 12.37
N THR A 365 -25.21 -0.76 12.39
CA THR A 365 -24.94 -1.68 11.29
C THR A 365 -26.15 -2.57 10.98
N ALA A 366 -26.79 -3.16 12.00
CA ALA A 366 -27.98 -3.98 11.81
C ALA A 366 -29.13 -3.19 11.19
N ALA A 367 -29.41 -1.99 11.71
CA ALA A 367 -30.45 -1.09 11.18
C ALA A 367 -30.17 -0.68 9.72
N LEU A 368 -28.91 -0.37 9.40
CA LEU A 368 -28.50 -0.08 8.01
C LEU A 368 -28.73 -1.29 7.10
N LEU A 369 -28.40 -2.49 7.56
CA LEU A 369 -28.54 -3.70 6.76
C LEU A 369 -30.00 -4.14 6.58
N ASP A 370 -30.87 -3.88 7.53
CA ASP A 370 -32.31 -4.19 7.46
C ASP A 370 -33.04 -3.27 6.46
N THR A 371 -32.52 -2.08 6.20
CA THR A 371 -33.10 -1.09 5.26
C THR A 371 -32.45 -1.09 3.87
N ARG A 372 -31.41 -1.90 3.63
CA ARG A 372 -30.75 -2.01 2.32
C ARG A 372 -31.42 -3.02 1.39
N SER A 373 -32.44 -2.55 0.66
CA SER A 373 -33.15 -3.32 -0.36
C SER A 373 -32.22 -3.95 -1.42
N GLY A 374 -31.07 -3.35 -1.72
CA GLY A 374 -30.06 -3.87 -2.65
C GLY A 374 -29.60 -5.31 -2.39
N ARG A 375 -29.74 -5.81 -1.15
CA ARG A 375 -29.44 -7.21 -0.78
C ARG A 375 -30.40 -8.22 -1.41
N THR A 376 -31.59 -7.79 -1.83
CA THR A 376 -32.54 -8.63 -2.59
C THR A 376 -32.14 -8.78 -4.06
N TRP A 377 -31.30 -7.86 -4.57
CA TRP A 377 -30.87 -7.80 -5.98
C TRP A 377 -29.43 -8.28 -6.20
N ARG A 378 -28.55 -8.10 -5.19
CA ARG A 378 -27.14 -8.53 -5.24
C ARG A 378 -26.79 -9.34 -3.99
N ARG A 379 -26.27 -10.56 -4.20
CA ARG A 379 -25.82 -11.44 -3.11
C ARG A 379 -24.44 -10.98 -2.63
N SER A 380 -24.07 -11.32 -1.39
CA SER A 380 -22.76 -10.98 -0.80
C SER A 380 -21.54 -11.53 -1.56
N LYS A 381 -21.74 -12.53 -2.41
CA LYS A 381 -20.72 -13.12 -3.30
C LYS A 381 -20.53 -12.35 -4.62
N THR A 382 -21.32 -11.31 -4.88
CA THR A 382 -21.20 -10.50 -6.09
C THR A 382 -20.06 -9.49 -5.90
N PRO A 383 -19.09 -9.38 -6.84
CA PRO A 383 -18.04 -8.36 -6.78
C PRO A 383 -18.65 -6.96 -6.63
N PRO A 384 -18.23 -6.14 -5.66
CA PRO A 384 -18.83 -4.82 -5.45
C PRO A 384 -18.20 -3.74 -6.32
N CYS A 385 -18.92 -2.63 -6.42
CA CYS A 385 -18.36 -1.34 -6.85
C CYS A 385 -17.96 -0.44 -5.64
N SER A 386 -18.12 -0.89 -4.39
CA SER A 386 -17.74 -0.12 -3.17
C SER A 386 -17.68 -0.96 -1.89
N HIS A 387 -16.86 -0.56 -0.91
CA HIS A 387 -16.64 -1.17 0.42
C HIS A 387 -17.92 -1.31 1.28
N ARG A 388 -18.97 -0.52 1.00
CA ARG A 388 -20.20 -0.49 1.82
C ARG A 388 -21.06 -1.77 1.75
N CYS A 389 -20.62 -2.83 1.08
CA CYS A 389 -21.39 -4.08 0.89
C CYS A 389 -20.98 -5.23 1.82
N PHE A 390 -19.93 -5.09 2.63
CA PHE A 390 -19.28 -6.22 3.29
C PHE A 390 -19.58 -6.45 4.78
N THR A 391 -20.69 -5.94 5.31
CA THR A 391 -20.99 -6.16 6.74
C THR A 391 -21.71 -7.49 6.96
N ILE A 392 -21.10 -8.39 7.75
CA ILE A 392 -21.62 -9.73 8.09
C ILE A 392 -22.52 -9.63 9.34
N ARG A 393 -23.67 -10.33 9.37
CA ARG A 393 -24.47 -10.48 10.61
C ARG A 393 -23.69 -11.36 11.61
N PRO A 394 -23.73 -11.12 12.93
CA PRO A 394 -23.01 -11.93 13.94
C PRO A 394 -23.49 -13.39 14.07
N THR A 395 -24.42 -13.84 13.24
CA THR A 395 -24.92 -15.21 13.25
C THR A 395 -24.23 -15.96 12.11
N ILE A 396 -23.30 -16.85 12.46
CA ILE A 396 -22.73 -18.00 11.70
C ILE A 396 -21.21 -18.04 11.84
N PHE A 397 -20.74 -18.78 12.86
CA PHE A 397 -19.51 -19.56 12.76
C PHE A 397 -19.91 -21.03 12.88
N ALA A 398 -20.05 -21.68 11.73
CA ALA A 398 -19.94 -23.12 11.58
C ALA A 398 -19.17 -23.35 10.28
N ILE A 399 -17.84 -23.28 10.37
CA ILE A 399 -16.95 -23.47 9.22
C ILE A 399 -16.60 -24.96 9.16
N THR A 400 -17.32 -25.72 8.34
CA THR A 400 -16.83 -26.96 7.75
C THR A 400 -16.88 -26.79 6.23
N GLY A 401 -15.71 -26.62 5.62
CA GLY A 401 -15.55 -26.55 4.16
C GLY A 401 -15.15 -25.15 3.63
N VAL A 402 -13.87 -24.81 3.72
CA VAL A 402 -13.29 -23.62 3.06
C VAL A 402 -12.61 -24.04 1.76
N PRO A 403 -12.95 -23.46 0.59
CA PRO A 403 -12.17 -23.63 -0.63
C PRO A 403 -10.83 -22.89 -0.55
N ARG A 404 -9.80 -23.40 -1.26
CA ARG A 404 -8.37 -23.07 -1.16
C ARG A 404 -8.05 -21.60 -0.83
N ILE A 405 -7.64 -21.34 0.42
CA ILE A 405 -6.87 -20.16 0.83
C ILE A 405 -5.38 -20.54 0.66
N THR A 406 -4.63 -19.77 -0.12
CA THR A 406 -3.19 -19.98 -0.30
C THR A 406 -2.40 -19.26 0.80
N THR A 407 -1.43 -19.94 1.40
CA THR A 407 -0.49 -19.35 2.36
C THR A 407 0.77 -18.87 1.65
N LYS A 408 1.20 -17.63 1.93
CA LYS A 408 2.51 -17.12 1.50
C LYS A 408 3.60 -17.80 2.34
N ARG A 409 4.61 -18.41 1.70
CA ARG A 409 5.91 -18.58 2.35
C ARG A 409 6.64 -17.26 2.21
N ALA A 410 6.74 -16.50 3.30
CA ALA A 410 7.70 -15.41 3.38
C ALA A 410 9.11 -16.00 3.22
N ARG A 411 9.93 -15.39 2.36
CA ARG A 411 11.39 -15.47 2.46
C ARG A 411 11.89 -14.10 2.85
#